data_AF-A0A7X1P7Q0-F1
#
_entry.id   AF-A0A7X1P7Q0-F1
#
_cell.length_a   1.000
_cell.length_b   1.000
_cell.length_c   1.000
_cell.angle_alpha   90.00
_cell.angle_beta   90.00
_cell.angle_gamma   90.00
#
_symmetry.space_group_name_H-M   'P 1'
#
loop_
_entity.id
_entity.type
_entity.pdbx_description
1 polymer ?
#
loop_
_entity_poly.entity_id
_entity_poly.type
_entity_poly.pdbx_seq_one_letter_code
_entity_poly.pdbx_strand_id
1 'polypeptide(L)'
;MGVLHDGVTPYPGARDCVRRLHETGKRIIVLSNTGQSAARNLSLMQGMGFEPEWFDRFVGAGEDARAALAERREPFHRALGRRCYAFTRAANTSLLDGIGLEVVGCVEEAEFLVVIGIDSPPLGVADYEAHLHAGIARRLPMVCANPDIVRVSP
;
A
#
# COMPACT_ATOMS: atom_id res chain seq x y z
N MET A 1 -10.96 2.66 4.52
CA MET A 1 -11.11 4.14 4.50
C MET A 1 -12.37 4.48 5.28
N GLY A 2 -12.34 5.56 6.07
CA GLY A 2 -13.39 5.87 7.05
C GLY A 2 -13.71 7.36 7.20
N VAL A 3 -13.28 8.20 6.24
CA VAL A 3 -13.46 9.67 6.29
C VAL A 3 -14.15 10.21 5.04
N LEU A 4 -13.62 9.90 3.84
CA LEU A 4 -14.22 10.36 2.59
C LEU A 4 -15.24 9.36 2.03
N HIS A 5 -14.95 8.07 2.16
CA HIS A 5 -15.75 6.97 1.65
C HIS A 5 -15.45 5.67 2.41
N ASP A 6 -16.37 4.70 2.33
CA ASP A 6 -16.20 3.35 2.89
C ASP A 6 -15.50 2.37 1.93
N GLY A 7 -15.25 2.79 0.69
CA GLY A 7 -14.66 1.96 -0.37
C GLY A 7 -15.62 1.68 -1.53
N VAL A 8 -16.90 1.99 -1.34
CA VAL A 8 -17.96 1.90 -2.35
C VAL A 8 -18.69 3.24 -2.48
N THR A 9 -19.04 3.86 -1.36
CA THR A 9 -19.89 5.05 -1.30
C THR A 9 -19.19 6.20 -0.57
N PRO A 10 -19.28 7.44 -1.08
CA PRO A 10 -18.91 8.62 -0.30
C PRO A 10 -19.74 8.74 0.98
N TYR A 11 -19.12 9.19 2.07
CA TYR A 11 -19.90 9.56 3.25
C TYR A 11 -20.74 10.82 3.00
N PRO A 12 -21.90 10.96 3.67
CA PRO A 12 -22.73 12.15 3.56
C PRO A 12 -21.94 13.44 3.81
N GLY A 13 -22.07 14.41 2.90
CA GLY A 13 -21.39 15.71 2.99
C GLY A 13 -19.89 15.71 2.63
N ALA A 14 -19.23 14.56 2.49
CA ALA A 14 -17.78 14.51 2.22
C ALA A 14 -17.42 15.20 0.90
N ARG A 15 -18.18 14.91 -0.17
CA ARG A 15 -17.97 15.54 -1.49
C ARG A 15 -18.16 17.06 -1.44
N ASP A 16 -19.26 17.51 -0.84
CA ASP A 16 -19.57 18.94 -0.74
C ASP A 16 -18.52 19.69 0.09
N CYS A 17 -18.05 19.08 1.17
CA CYS A 17 -16.96 19.62 1.98
C CYS A 17 -15.66 19.79 1.17
N VAL A 18 -15.21 18.72 0.50
CA VAL A 18 -13.98 18.74 -0.31
C VAL A 18 -14.08 19.78 -1.44
N ARG A 19 -15.21 19.80 -2.17
CA ARG A 19 -15.45 20.79 -3.23
C ARG A 19 -15.35 22.22 -2.71
N ARG A 20 -16.01 22.54 -1.59
CA ARG A 20 -15.96 23.89 -0.99
C ARG A 20 -14.55 24.26 -0.53
N LEU A 21 -13.80 23.31 0.05
CA LEU A 21 -12.41 23.54 0.44
C LEU A 21 -11.55 23.89 -0.78
N HIS A 22 -11.71 23.15 -1.88
CA HIS A 22 -11.02 23.42 -3.14
C HIS A 22 -11.39 24.80 -3.70
N GLU A 23 -12.69 25.14 -3.76
CA GLU A 23 -13.18 26.44 -4.24
C GLU A 23 -12.64 27.64 -3.44
N THR A 24 -12.33 27.43 -2.15
CA THR A 24 -11.67 28.46 -1.31
C THR A 24 -10.15 28.52 -1.48
N GLY A 25 -9.58 27.77 -2.43
CA GLY A 25 -8.15 27.74 -2.73
C GLY A 25 -7.31 27.03 -1.67
N LYS A 26 -7.91 26.16 -0.84
CA LYS A 26 -7.16 25.36 0.14
C LYS A 26 -6.46 24.21 -0.57
N ARG A 27 -5.24 23.92 -0.14
CA ARG A 27 -4.53 22.72 -0.56
C ARG A 27 -5.10 21.50 0.16
N ILE A 28 -5.43 20.46 -0.60
CA ILE A 28 -6.02 19.21 -0.13
C ILE A 28 -5.11 18.05 -0.54
N ILE A 29 -4.56 17.38 0.47
CA ILE A 29 -3.74 16.18 0.30
C ILE A 29 -4.46 15.02 0.97
N VAL A 30 -4.70 13.95 0.22
CA VAL A 30 -5.27 12.70 0.76
C VAL A 30 -4.13 11.79 1.19
N LEU A 31 -4.15 11.39 2.46
CA LEU A 31 -3.25 10.37 3.00
C LEU A 31 -4.05 9.10 3.25
N SER A 32 -3.56 7.96 2.74
CA SER A 32 -4.26 6.68 2.88
C SER A 32 -3.28 5.54 3.09
N ASN A 33 -3.61 4.61 3.99
CA ASN A 33 -2.82 3.39 4.20
C ASN A 33 -3.01 2.34 3.07
N THR A 34 -3.71 2.71 1.99
CA THR A 34 -3.87 1.85 0.82
C THR A 34 -2.50 1.45 0.23
N GLY A 35 -2.36 0.15 -0.05
CA GLY A 35 -1.23 -0.39 -0.83
C GLY A 35 -1.37 -0.18 -2.35
N GLN A 36 -2.49 0.42 -2.81
CA GLN A 36 -2.74 0.70 -4.22
C GLN A 36 -2.14 2.05 -4.63
N SER A 37 -1.84 2.22 -5.92
CA SER A 37 -1.31 3.50 -6.45
C SER A 37 -2.28 4.67 -6.30
N ALA A 38 -1.77 5.90 -6.21
CA ALA A 38 -2.56 7.12 -6.18
C ALA A 38 -3.49 7.20 -7.39
N ALA A 39 -2.97 6.89 -8.60
CA ALA A 39 -3.77 6.91 -9.82
C ALA A 39 -5.01 6.00 -9.73
N ARG A 40 -4.85 4.78 -9.18
CA ARG A 40 -5.96 3.85 -9.00
C ARG A 40 -6.96 4.36 -7.96
N ASN A 41 -6.49 4.90 -6.83
CA ASN A 41 -7.39 5.42 -5.79
C ASN A 41 -8.13 6.68 -6.25
N LEU A 42 -7.46 7.59 -6.96
CA LEU A 42 -8.09 8.78 -7.54
C LEU A 42 -9.15 8.40 -8.57
N SER A 43 -8.88 7.41 -9.44
CA SER A 43 -9.89 6.89 -10.39
C SER A 43 -11.10 6.29 -9.68
N LEU A 44 -10.89 5.56 -8.58
CA LEU A 44 -11.97 5.02 -7.76
C LEU A 44 -12.78 6.14 -7.08
N MET A 45 -12.12 7.15 -6.52
CA MET A 45 -12.78 8.33 -5.95
C MET A 45 -13.53 9.15 -7.00
N GLN A 46 -13.03 9.22 -8.23
CA GLN A 46 -13.73 9.82 -9.36
C GLN A 46 -15.02 9.08 -9.70
N GLY A 47 -15.00 7.75 -9.70
CA GLY A 47 -16.21 6.94 -9.82
C GLY A 47 -17.24 7.18 -8.70
N MET A 48 -16.78 7.68 -7.55
CA MET A 48 -17.62 8.10 -6.42
C MET A 48 -18.05 9.58 -6.50
N GLY A 49 -17.68 10.28 -7.56
CA GLY A 49 -18.01 11.69 -7.82
C GLY A 49 -17.11 12.71 -7.13
N PHE A 50 -15.93 12.32 -6.66
CA PHE A 50 -14.90 13.29 -6.30
C PHE A 50 -14.07 13.64 -7.53
N GLU A 51 -14.02 14.90 -7.93
CA GLU A 51 -13.18 15.27 -9.07
C GLU A 51 -11.69 15.25 -8.68
N PRO A 52 -10.80 14.64 -9.49
CA PRO A 52 -9.36 14.58 -9.18
C PRO A 52 -8.72 15.96 -8.96
N GLU A 53 -9.20 16.98 -9.67
CA GLU A 53 -8.74 18.37 -9.54
C GLU A 53 -8.99 18.98 -8.16
N TRP A 54 -9.90 18.41 -7.36
CA TRP A 54 -10.13 18.88 -5.98
C TRP A 54 -8.96 18.53 -5.06
N PHE A 55 -8.08 17.63 -5.46
CA PHE A 55 -6.94 17.18 -4.65
C PHE A 55 -5.63 17.59 -5.31
N ASP A 56 -4.77 18.27 -4.56
CA ASP A 56 -3.40 18.57 -5.00
C ASP A 56 -2.55 17.29 -5.04
N ARG A 57 -2.82 16.35 -4.13
CA ARG A 57 -2.07 15.11 -4.05
C ARG A 57 -2.84 14.00 -3.36
N PHE A 58 -2.58 12.77 -3.79
CA PHE A 58 -2.89 11.55 -3.05
C PHE A 58 -1.58 10.88 -2.70
N VAL A 59 -1.43 10.44 -1.46
CA VAL A 59 -0.26 9.69 -0.99
C VAL A 59 -0.75 8.41 -0.31
N GLY A 60 -0.44 7.28 -0.95
CA GLY A 60 -0.68 5.95 -0.39
C GLY A 60 0.53 5.43 0.39
N ALA A 61 0.32 4.66 1.46
CA ALA A 61 1.40 3.94 2.16
C ALA A 61 2.18 3.01 1.20
N GLY A 62 1.50 2.44 0.20
CA GLY A 62 2.17 1.65 -0.83
C GLY A 62 3.14 2.46 -1.69
N GLU A 63 2.77 3.69 -2.05
CA GLU A 63 3.65 4.57 -2.84
C GLU A 63 4.84 5.06 -2.01
N ASP A 64 4.62 5.36 -0.73
CA ASP A 64 5.69 5.71 0.20
C ASP A 64 6.69 4.56 0.36
N ALA A 65 6.19 3.33 0.60
CA ALA A 65 7.02 2.13 0.68
C ALA A 65 7.78 1.86 -0.62
N ARG A 66 7.13 2.03 -1.78
CA ARG A 66 7.78 1.90 -3.10
C ARG A 66 8.90 2.93 -3.27
N ALA A 67 8.64 4.20 -2.94
CA ALA A 67 9.63 5.25 -3.03
C ALA A 67 10.82 4.97 -2.10
N ALA A 68 10.56 4.54 -0.86
CA ALA A 68 11.60 4.20 0.10
C ALA A 68 12.49 3.02 -0.38
N LEU A 69 11.87 1.99 -0.97
CA LEU A 69 12.57 0.83 -1.56
C LEU A 69 13.37 1.17 -2.82
N ALA A 70 12.87 2.09 -3.63
CA ALA A 70 13.50 2.51 -4.88
C ALA A 70 14.67 3.48 -4.62
N GLU A 71 14.43 4.51 -3.80
CA GLU A 71 15.38 5.58 -3.55
C GLU A 71 16.44 5.19 -2.53
N ARG A 72 16.11 4.28 -1.60
CA ARG A 72 17.01 3.76 -0.55
C ARG A 72 17.77 4.88 0.16
N ARG A 73 17.07 5.94 0.59
CA ARG A 73 17.70 7.08 1.26
C ARG A 73 18.04 6.80 2.73
N GLU A 74 17.22 6.01 3.41
CA GLU A 74 17.44 5.69 4.82
C GLU A 74 18.41 4.52 5.00
N PRO A 75 19.22 4.49 6.07
CA PRO A 75 20.17 3.41 6.35
C PRO A 75 19.53 2.01 6.30
N PHE A 76 18.31 1.87 6.82
CA PHE A 76 17.55 0.63 6.76
C PHE A 76 17.33 0.15 5.32
N HIS A 77 16.82 1.02 4.44
CA HIS A 77 16.54 0.67 3.04
C HIS A 77 17.83 0.45 2.22
N ARG A 78 18.93 1.12 2.57
CA ARG A 78 20.25 0.90 1.93
C ARG A 78 20.82 -0.48 2.23
N ALA A 79 20.59 -0.98 3.44
CA ALA A 79 21.08 -2.28 3.89
C ALA A 79 20.31 -3.46 3.27
N LEU A 80 19.15 -3.23 2.65
CA LEU A 80 18.37 -4.28 1.99
C LEU A 80 19.11 -4.79 0.74
N GLY A 81 19.06 -6.11 0.54
CA GLY A 81 19.49 -6.74 -0.71
C GLY A 81 18.59 -6.38 -1.90
N ARG A 82 18.71 -7.11 -3.00
CA ARG A 82 17.85 -6.94 -4.18
C ARG A 82 16.77 -8.01 -4.30
N ARG A 83 16.97 -9.16 -3.67
CA ARG A 83 16.02 -10.28 -3.69
C ARG A 83 15.06 -10.20 -2.51
N CYS A 84 13.77 -10.15 -2.79
CA CYS A 84 12.74 -10.14 -1.77
C CYS A 84 11.69 -11.23 -1.99
N TYR A 85 11.20 -11.80 -0.90
CA TYR A 85 9.95 -12.54 -0.91
C TYR A 85 8.80 -11.59 -0.59
N ALA A 86 7.76 -11.59 -1.43
CA ALA A 86 6.64 -10.67 -1.32
C ALA A 86 5.37 -11.41 -0.88
N PHE A 87 4.82 -11.02 0.26
CA PHE A 87 3.44 -11.33 0.62
C PHE A 87 2.53 -10.40 -0.18
N THR A 88 1.67 -10.98 -1.00
CA THR A 88 0.81 -10.24 -1.94
C THR A 88 -0.64 -10.65 -1.79
N ARG A 89 -1.51 -9.90 -2.46
CA ARG A 89 -2.91 -10.27 -2.70
C ARG A 89 -3.10 -10.49 -4.19
N ALA A 90 -3.70 -11.61 -4.57
CA ALA A 90 -3.94 -12.03 -5.95
C ALA A 90 -2.67 -11.99 -6.81
N ALA A 91 -1.54 -12.43 -6.23
CA ALA A 91 -0.22 -12.42 -6.86
C ALA A 91 0.25 -11.06 -7.40
N ASN A 92 -0.32 -9.95 -6.91
CA ASN A 92 0.00 -8.62 -7.41
C ASN A 92 1.30 -8.09 -6.80
N THR A 93 2.34 -8.01 -7.62
CA THR A 93 3.66 -7.45 -7.27
C THR A 93 3.92 -6.06 -7.85
N SER A 94 2.91 -5.41 -8.45
CA SER A 94 3.09 -4.16 -9.21
C SER A 94 3.76 -3.02 -8.43
N LEU A 95 3.64 -3.03 -7.10
CA LEU A 95 4.33 -2.11 -6.20
C LEU A 95 5.87 -2.20 -6.30
N LEU A 96 6.41 -3.32 -6.78
CA LEU A 96 7.85 -3.60 -6.89
C LEU A 96 8.36 -3.53 -8.34
N ASP A 97 7.49 -3.33 -9.32
CA ASP A 97 7.88 -3.35 -10.74
C ASP A 97 8.82 -2.18 -11.06
N GLY A 98 9.89 -2.43 -11.81
CA GLY A 98 10.77 -1.37 -12.33
C GLY A 98 11.62 -0.62 -11.30
N ILE A 99 11.63 -1.05 -10.02
CA ILE A 99 12.50 -0.46 -8.98
C ILE A 99 13.76 -1.30 -8.71
N GLY A 100 14.05 -2.25 -9.60
CA GLY A 100 15.27 -3.04 -9.58
C GLY A 100 15.33 -4.12 -8.49
N LEU A 101 14.19 -4.50 -7.93
CA LEU A 101 14.07 -5.64 -7.02
C LEU A 101 13.75 -6.92 -7.82
N GLU A 102 14.20 -8.04 -7.28
CA GLU A 102 13.90 -9.38 -7.78
C GLU A 102 12.96 -10.06 -6.78
N VAL A 103 11.75 -10.41 -7.22
CA VAL A 103 10.81 -11.16 -6.39
C VAL A 103 11.12 -12.65 -6.52
N VAL A 104 11.59 -13.27 -5.42
CA VAL A 104 11.94 -14.69 -5.38
C VAL A 104 10.75 -15.56 -4.98
N GLY A 105 10.79 -16.84 -5.38
CA GLY A 105 9.68 -17.78 -5.17
C GLY A 105 9.56 -18.33 -3.76
N CYS A 106 10.59 -18.20 -2.93
CA CYS A 106 10.62 -18.71 -1.56
C CYS A 106 11.42 -17.81 -0.61
N VAL A 107 11.19 -17.96 0.69
CA VAL A 107 11.84 -17.16 1.73
C VAL A 107 13.33 -17.48 1.83
N GLU A 108 13.73 -18.68 1.45
CA GLU A 108 15.09 -19.19 1.51
C GLU A 108 16.04 -18.51 0.50
N GLU A 109 15.50 -17.90 -0.54
CA GLU A 109 16.26 -17.16 -1.55
C GLU A 109 16.26 -15.64 -1.28
N ALA A 110 15.43 -15.19 -0.33
CA ALA A 110 15.22 -13.79 -0.05
C ALA A 110 16.32 -13.22 0.87
N GLU A 111 16.60 -11.93 0.63
CA GLU A 111 17.47 -11.09 1.46
C GLU A 111 16.64 -10.18 2.38
N PHE A 112 15.35 -9.98 2.06
CA PHE A 112 14.37 -9.30 2.90
C PHE A 112 12.95 -9.71 2.52
N LEU A 113 11.99 -9.38 3.37
CA LEU A 113 10.56 -9.63 3.16
C LEU A 113 9.83 -8.33 2.84
N VAL A 114 8.79 -8.40 2.01
CA VAL A 114 7.87 -7.28 1.77
C VAL A 114 6.43 -7.75 1.95
N VAL A 115 5.65 -7.02 2.74
CA VAL A 115 4.20 -7.22 2.85
C VAL A 115 3.50 -6.14 2.06
N ILE A 116 2.96 -6.50 0.90
CA ILE A 116 2.12 -5.65 0.05
C ILE A 116 0.63 -5.89 0.37
N GLY A 117 0.30 -7.14 0.66
CA GLY A 117 -1.03 -7.55 1.06
C GLY A 117 -1.05 -9.03 1.43
N ILE A 118 -2.24 -9.50 1.83
CA ILE A 118 -2.51 -10.90 2.08
C ILE A 118 -3.75 -11.32 1.31
N ASP A 119 -3.74 -12.53 0.80
CA ASP A 119 -4.94 -13.19 0.29
C ASP A 119 -5.84 -13.53 1.46
N SER A 120 -7.03 -12.95 1.50
CA SER A 120 -8.02 -13.19 2.54
C SER A 120 -9.41 -12.75 2.07
N PRO A 121 -10.46 -13.57 2.29
CA PRO A 121 -10.48 -15.04 2.39
C PRO A 121 -10.09 -15.75 1.05
N PRO A 122 -9.70 -17.05 1.06
CA PRO A 122 -9.84 -18.01 2.16
C PRO A 122 -8.65 -18.10 3.14
N LEU A 123 -7.49 -17.49 2.85
CA LEU A 123 -6.33 -17.62 3.73
C LEU A 123 -6.44 -16.69 4.96
N GLY A 124 -5.88 -17.16 6.07
CA GLY A 124 -5.67 -16.44 7.33
C GLY A 124 -4.19 -16.35 7.69
N VAL A 125 -3.89 -15.73 8.83
CA VAL A 125 -2.49 -15.53 9.29
C VAL A 125 -1.74 -16.86 9.43
N ALA A 126 -2.42 -17.91 9.89
CA ALA A 126 -1.85 -19.25 10.07
C ALA A 126 -1.25 -19.82 8.77
N ASP A 127 -1.83 -19.50 7.61
CA ASP A 127 -1.32 -19.97 6.31
C ASP A 127 0.05 -19.35 5.95
N TYR A 128 0.42 -18.24 6.60
CA TYR A 128 1.69 -17.56 6.39
C TYR A 128 2.74 -17.88 7.48
N GLU A 129 2.37 -18.58 8.57
CA GLU A 129 3.26 -18.84 9.71
C GLU A 129 4.57 -19.51 9.29
N ALA A 130 4.51 -20.51 8.41
CA ALA A 130 5.71 -21.21 7.92
C ALA A 130 6.71 -20.25 7.26
N HIS A 131 6.21 -19.35 6.40
CA HIS A 131 7.03 -18.33 5.72
C HIS A 131 7.60 -17.30 6.71
N LEU A 132 6.78 -16.87 7.68
CA LEU A 132 7.21 -15.93 8.72
C LEU A 132 8.28 -16.54 9.62
N HIS A 133 8.13 -17.81 10.03
CA HIS A 133 9.13 -18.54 10.81
C HIS A 133 10.44 -18.72 10.04
N ALA A 134 10.39 -19.03 8.74
CA ALA A 134 11.58 -19.10 7.89
C ALA A 134 12.31 -17.74 7.84
N GLY A 135 11.56 -16.63 7.75
CA GLY A 135 12.11 -15.27 7.80
C GLY A 135 12.79 -14.94 9.12
N ILE A 136 12.15 -15.31 10.24
CA ILE A 136 12.68 -15.12 11.61
C ILE A 136 13.98 -15.92 11.80
N ALA A 137 14.00 -17.20 11.40
CA ALA A 137 15.17 -18.07 11.52
C ALA A 137 16.42 -17.50 10.81
N ARG A 138 16.18 -16.76 9.71
CA ARG A 138 17.21 -16.09 8.91
C ARG A 138 17.43 -14.63 9.28
N ARG A 139 16.67 -14.09 10.23
CA ARG A 139 16.68 -12.68 10.65
C ARG A 139 16.48 -11.71 9.47
N LEU A 140 15.60 -12.06 8.54
CA LEU A 140 15.32 -11.21 7.38
C LEU A 140 14.61 -9.92 7.83
N PRO A 141 15.06 -8.74 7.41
CA PRO A 141 14.31 -7.51 7.61
C PRO A 141 13.00 -7.56 6.80
N MET A 142 11.96 -6.89 7.28
CA MET A 142 10.64 -6.87 6.63
C MET A 142 10.16 -5.43 6.44
N VAL A 143 9.68 -5.12 5.24
CA VAL A 143 9.02 -3.86 4.89
C VAL A 143 7.51 -4.10 4.80
N CYS A 144 6.72 -3.35 5.55
CA CYS A 144 5.26 -3.41 5.48
C CYS A 144 4.73 -2.21 4.71
N ALA A 145 4.21 -2.44 3.51
CA ALA A 145 3.66 -1.38 2.63
C ALA A 145 2.20 -1.03 2.95
N ASN A 146 1.58 -1.73 3.91
CA ASN A 146 0.26 -1.42 4.43
C ASN A 146 0.18 -1.80 5.93
N PRO A 147 0.31 -0.84 6.86
CA PRO A 147 0.34 -1.12 8.29
C PRO A 147 -1.05 -1.37 8.91
N ASP A 148 -2.14 -1.34 8.14
CA ASP A 148 -3.48 -1.59 8.68
C ASP A 148 -3.60 -3.04 9.20
N ILE A 149 -3.99 -3.18 10.46
CA ILE A 149 -4.17 -4.50 11.11
C ILE A 149 -5.49 -5.15 10.66
N VAL A 150 -6.51 -4.34 10.39
CA VAL A 150 -7.84 -4.80 9.99
C VAL A 150 -8.32 -3.99 8.80
N ARG A 151 -8.83 -4.69 7.79
CA ARG A 151 -9.53 -4.07 6.67
C ARG A 151 -11.01 -4.36 6.80
N VAL A 152 -11.81 -3.31 7.02
CA VAL A 152 -13.26 -3.39 6.83
C VAL A 152 -13.50 -3.41 5.31
N SER A 153 -13.93 -4.56 4.79
CA SER A 153 -14.52 -4.66 3.46
C SER A 153 -16.02 -4.91 3.65
N PRO A 154 -16.89 -4.27 2.86
CA PRO A 154 -18.32 -4.58 2.89
C PRO A 154 -18.59 -6.03 2.47
#